data_AF-A0A9W7Z4W3-F1
#
_entry.id   AF-A0A9W7Z4W3-F1
#
_cell.length_a   1.000
_cell.length_b   1.000
_cell.length_c   1.000
_cell.angle_alpha   90.00
_cell.angle_beta   90.00
_cell.angle_gamma   90.00
#
_symmetry.space_group_name_H-M   'P 1'
#
loop_
_entity.id
_entity.type
_entity.pdbx_description
1 polymer ?
#
loop_
_entity_poly.entity_id
_entity_poly.type
_entity_poly.pdbx_seq_one_letter_code
_entity_poly.pdbx_strand_id
1 'polypeptide(L)'
;MFVVKRDGRSEKVQFDKITARINKLSYGLDTNFVDSAAVAQKVISGVYQGVTTVELDNLAAETAAYMTVQHPDYALLAARIAISNLQKETHDKFSDVIKDLFDYVNPKTNKHSPMVSEQLLQLVQTHGDRINAAMDYSNDFNYNYFGFKTLERSYLLRINRRVVE
;
A
#
# COMPACT_ATOMS: atom_id res chain seq x y z
N MET A 1 22.97 2.98 10.70
CA MET A 1 21.94 3.34 9.71
C MET A 1 20.59 3.43 10.41
N PHE A 2 19.84 4.50 10.17
CA PHE A 2 18.51 4.73 10.72
C PHE A 2 17.47 4.93 9.60
N VAL A 3 16.25 4.45 9.83
CA VAL A 3 15.06 4.69 9.00
C VAL A 3 14.11 5.64 9.72
N VAL A 4 13.35 6.42 8.95
CA VAL A 4 12.30 7.31 9.47
C VAL A 4 10.94 6.62 9.32
N LYS A 5 10.24 6.39 10.42
CA LYS A 5 8.90 5.82 10.41
C LYS A 5 7.86 6.81 9.90
N ARG A 6 6.67 6.30 9.57
CA ARG A 6 5.49 7.10 9.20
C ARG A 6 5.10 8.13 10.28
N ASP A 7 5.35 7.81 11.55
CA ASP A 7 5.11 8.71 12.69
C ASP A 7 6.25 9.73 12.94
N GLY A 8 7.26 9.78 12.05
CA GLY A 8 8.41 10.68 12.14
C GLY A 8 9.53 10.20 13.06
N ARG A 9 9.34 9.11 13.82
CA ARG A 9 10.40 8.58 14.71
C ARG A 9 11.51 7.92 13.91
N SER A 10 12.75 8.11 14.35
CA SER A 10 13.90 7.38 13.81
C SER A 10 14.09 6.03 14.52
N GLU A 11 14.28 4.97 13.75
CA GLU A 11 14.61 3.64 14.28
C GLU A 11 15.86 3.09 13.61
N LYS A 12 16.67 2.34 14.35
CA LYS A 12 17.85 1.66 13.78
C LYS A 12 17.39 0.59 12.79
N VAL A 13 18.02 0.52 11.62
CA VAL A 13 17.73 -0.54 10.64
C VAL A 13 18.10 -1.89 11.24
N GLN A 14 17.13 -2.81 11.24
CA GLN A 14 17.29 -4.19 11.70
C GLN A 14 16.88 -5.13 10.57
N PHE A 15 17.83 -5.95 10.10
CA PHE A 15 17.59 -6.90 9.02
C PHE A 15 16.44 -7.84 9.33
N ASP A 16 16.44 -8.40 10.53
CA ASP A 16 15.42 -9.37 10.97
C ASP A 16 14.00 -8.80 10.89
N LYS A 17 13.83 -7.48 11.10
CA LYS A 17 12.52 -6.82 10.97
C LYS A 17 12.06 -6.71 9.51
N ILE A 18 12.98 -6.44 8.58
CA ILE A 18 12.68 -6.38 7.15
C ILE A 18 12.29 -7.78 6.67
N THR A 19 13.12 -8.78 6.98
CA THR A 19 12.88 -10.18 6.62
C THR A 19 11.58 -10.70 7.22
N ALA A 20 11.33 -10.47 8.52
CA ALA A 20 10.10 -10.89 9.18
C ALA A 20 8.85 -10.26 8.55
N ARG A 21 8.94 -9.00 8.10
CA ARG A 21 7.84 -8.32 7.42
C ARG A 21 7.54 -8.95 6.06
N ILE A 22 8.56 -9.20 5.24
CA ILE A 22 8.40 -9.82 3.92
C ILE A 22 7.87 -11.25 4.09
N ASN A 23 8.40 -12.00 5.06
CA ASN A 23 7.98 -13.36 5.36
C ASN A 23 6.52 -13.44 5.85
N LYS A 24 6.00 -12.41 6.54
CA LYS A 24 4.58 -12.36 6.90
C LYS A 24 3.67 -12.28 5.66
N LEU A 25 4.16 -11.74 4.55
CA LEU A 25 3.42 -11.55 3.30
C LEU A 25 3.63 -12.69 2.29
N SER A 26 4.51 -13.65 2.57
CA SER A 26 4.80 -14.80 1.70
C SER A 26 3.87 -16.02 1.94
N TYR A 27 2.77 -15.85 2.67
CA TYR A 27 1.83 -16.94 2.96
C TYR A 27 1.27 -17.59 1.69
N GLY A 28 1.27 -18.92 1.62
CA GLY A 28 0.74 -19.65 0.47
C GLY A 28 1.51 -19.46 -0.84
N LEU A 29 2.70 -18.87 -0.81
CA LEU A 29 3.63 -18.85 -1.94
C LEU A 29 4.53 -20.10 -1.91
N ASP A 30 5.09 -20.50 -3.05
CA ASP A 30 6.00 -21.64 -3.11
C ASP A 30 7.33 -21.32 -2.42
N THR A 31 7.52 -21.89 -1.22
CA THR A 31 8.71 -21.69 -0.39
C THR A 31 9.98 -22.32 -0.96
N ASN A 32 9.88 -23.19 -1.97
CA ASN A 32 11.05 -23.75 -2.64
C ASN A 32 11.73 -22.74 -3.56
N PHE A 33 10.98 -21.75 -4.05
CA PHE A 33 11.46 -20.74 -5.00
C PHE A 33 11.43 -19.31 -4.43
N VAL A 34 10.44 -18.99 -3.59
CA VAL A 34 10.28 -17.67 -2.98
C VAL A 34 11.02 -17.59 -1.65
N ASP A 35 12.16 -16.90 -1.67
CA ASP A 35 12.98 -16.64 -0.49
C ASP A 35 12.85 -15.17 -0.05
N SER A 36 12.20 -14.97 1.09
CA SER A 36 12.02 -13.64 1.70
C SER A 36 13.35 -13.04 2.19
N ALA A 37 14.30 -13.87 2.61
CA ALA A 37 15.62 -13.41 3.06
C ALA A 37 16.46 -12.91 1.87
N ALA A 38 16.38 -13.58 0.72
CA ALA A 38 17.02 -13.13 -0.51
C ALA A 38 16.51 -11.74 -0.96
N VAL A 39 15.19 -11.49 -0.86
CA VAL A 39 14.62 -10.15 -1.13
C VAL A 39 15.17 -9.14 -0.13
N ALA A 40 15.10 -9.43 1.17
CA ALA A 40 15.55 -8.53 2.22
C ALA A 40 17.05 -8.16 2.09
N GLN A 41 17.89 -9.13 1.70
CA GLN A 41 19.32 -8.91 1.48
C GLN A 41 19.58 -7.91 0.34
N LYS A 42 18.85 -8.05 -0.78
CA LYS A 42 18.91 -7.11 -1.90
C LYS A 42 18.40 -5.73 -1.50
N VAL A 43 17.30 -5.66 -0.75
CA VAL A 43 16.74 -4.38 -0.27
C VAL A 43 17.76 -3.62 0.58
N ILE A 44 18.45 -4.27 1.53
CA ILE A 44 19.45 -3.60 2.39
C ILE A 44 20.52 -2.89 1.57
N SER A 45 20.96 -3.47 0.46
CA SER A 45 22.01 -2.87 -0.37
C SER A 45 21.60 -1.52 -0.96
N GLY A 46 20.30 -1.26 -1.11
CA GLY A 46 19.75 0.02 -1.55
C GLY A 46 19.34 0.97 -0.42
N VAL A 47 19.48 0.57 0.85
CA VAL A 47 19.11 1.41 2.01
C VAL A 47 20.20 2.43 2.29
N TYR A 48 19.79 3.68 2.46
CA TYR A 48 20.65 4.79 2.85
C TYR A 48 20.17 5.42 4.18
N GLN A 49 21.04 6.20 4.82
CA GLN A 49 20.74 6.87 6.09
C GLN A 49 19.60 7.88 5.90
N GLY A 50 18.52 7.73 6.68
CA GLY A 50 17.37 8.64 6.63
C GLY A 50 16.24 8.20 5.70
N VAL A 51 16.35 7.03 5.06
CA VAL A 51 15.27 6.48 4.23
C VAL A 51 13.98 6.32 5.05
N THR A 52 12.84 6.63 4.46
CA THR A 52 11.54 6.45 5.11
C THR A 52 11.08 4.99 5.04
N THR A 53 10.22 4.57 5.98
CA THR A 53 9.63 3.22 5.91
C THR A 53 8.74 3.01 4.68
N VAL A 54 8.21 4.10 4.10
CA VAL A 54 7.41 4.05 2.86
C VAL A 54 8.31 3.77 1.66
N GLU A 55 9.43 4.48 1.54
CA GLU A 55 10.43 4.23 0.50
C GLU A 55 11.05 2.84 0.63
N LEU A 56 11.28 2.36 1.85
CA LEU A 56 11.78 1.01 2.10
C LEU A 56 10.79 -0.06 1.61
N ASP A 57 9.50 0.10 1.89
CA ASP A 57 8.46 -0.83 1.41
C ASP A 57 8.34 -0.78 -0.12
N ASN A 58 8.45 0.40 -0.74
CA ASN A 58 8.46 0.54 -2.20
C ASN A 58 9.68 -0.16 -2.84
N LEU A 59 10.87 0.04 -2.28
CA LEU A 59 12.09 -0.62 -2.74
C LEU A 59 11.97 -2.14 -2.61
N ALA A 60 11.36 -2.64 -1.52
CA ALA A 60 11.11 -4.06 -1.33
C ALA A 60 10.13 -4.63 -2.35
N ALA A 61 9.05 -3.91 -2.66
CA ALA A 61 8.08 -4.32 -3.68
C ALA A 61 8.72 -4.35 -5.08
N GLU A 62 9.49 -3.32 -5.44
CA GLU A 62 10.21 -3.28 -6.72
C GLU A 62 11.26 -4.41 -6.81
N THR A 63 12.04 -4.63 -5.76
CA THR A 63 13.04 -5.70 -5.70
C THR A 63 12.40 -7.08 -5.88
N ALA A 64 11.28 -7.33 -5.20
CA ALA A 64 10.50 -8.56 -5.38
C ALA A 64 9.97 -8.66 -6.82
N ALA A 65 9.46 -7.58 -7.40
CA ALA A 65 8.97 -7.58 -8.78
C ALA A 65 10.07 -7.93 -9.79
N TYR A 66 11.29 -7.45 -9.59
CA TYR A 66 12.46 -7.83 -10.40
C TYR A 66 12.79 -9.33 -10.31
N MET A 67 12.46 -9.98 -9.19
CA MET A 67 12.69 -11.42 -8.99
C MET A 67 11.60 -12.30 -9.62
N THR A 68 10.58 -11.72 -10.26
CA THR A 68 9.56 -12.45 -11.04
C THR A 68 10.17 -13.30 -12.15
N VAL A 69 11.33 -12.91 -12.68
CA VAL A 69 12.07 -13.70 -13.70
C VAL A 69 12.49 -15.07 -13.15
N GLN A 70 12.65 -15.21 -11.83
CA GLN A 70 13.01 -16.47 -11.19
C GLN A 70 11.78 -17.34 -10.91
N HIS A 71 10.70 -16.75 -10.40
CA HIS A 71 9.45 -17.44 -10.13
C HIS A 71 8.26 -16.44 -10.14
N PRO A 72 7.10 -16.79 -10.72
CA PRO A 72 5.94 -15.89 -10.81
C PRO A 72 5.40 -15.43 -9.45
N ASP A 73 5.51 -16.24 -8.39
CA ASP A 73 5.03 -15.88 -7.05
C ASP A 73 5.74 -14.65 -6.45
N TYR A 74 6.94 -14.30 -6.94
CA TYR A 74 7.56 -13.03 -6.57
C TYR A 74 6.73 -11.80 -7.00
N ALA A 75 5.96 -11.91 -8.09
CA ALA A 75 5.03 -10.86 -8.50
C ALA A 75 3.85 -10.73 -7.53
N LEU A 76 3.40 -11.84 -6.93
CA LEU A 76 2.39 -11.81 -5.87
C LEU A 76 2.97 -11.21 -4.58
N LEU A 77 4.17 -11.63 -4.18
CA LEU A 77 4.85 -11.05 -3.02
C LEU A 77 5.06 -9.54 -3.17
N ALA A 78 5.53 -9.11 -4.34
CA ALA A 78 5.71 -7.70 -4.67
C ALA A 78 4.39 -6.90 -4.55
N ALA A 79 3.30 -7.45 -5.09
CA ALA A 79 1.98 -6.84 -4.96
C ALA A 79 1.58 -6.71 -3.49
N ARG A 80 1.73 -7.77 -2.71
CA ARG A 80 1.36 -7.78 -1.29
C ARG A 80 2.15 -6.78 -0.46
N ILE A 81 3.43 -6.59 -0.76
CA ILE A 81 4.25 -5.56 -0.12
C ILE A 81 3.70 -4.16 -0.48
N ALA A 82 3.42 -3.91 -1.76
CA ALA A 82 2.90 -2.62 -2.22
C ALA A 82 1.50 -2.30 -1.65
N ILE A 83 0.60 -3.28 -1.64
CA ILE A 83 -0.75 -3.17 -1.07
C ILE A 83 -0.68 -2.97 0.45
N SER A 84 0.16 -3.73 1.16
CA SER A 84 0.35 -3.54 2.60
C SER A 84 0.94 -2.17 2.94
N ASN A 85 1.71 -1.57 2.01
CA ASN A 85 2.15 -0.18 2.13
C ASN A 85 0.97 0.78 1.94
N LEU A 86 0.18 0.60 0.88
CA LEU A 86 -0.97 1.44 0.57
C LEU A 86 -2.01 1.45 1.70
N GLN A 87 -2.40 0.29 2.22
CA GLN A 87 -3.37 0.17 3.33
C GLN A 87 -2.91 0.88 4.61
N LYS A 88 -1.60 1.15 4.79
CA LYS A 88 -1.09 1.94 5.92
C LYS A 88 -1.13 3.45 5.69
N GLU A 89 -1.35 3.87 4.45
CA GLU A 89 -1.43 5.27 4.04
C GLU A 89 -2.88 5.70 3.74
N THR A 90 -3.82 4.76 3.66
CA THR A 90 -5.26 4.99 3.43
C THR A 90 -6.09 4.73 4.70
N HIS A 91 -7.37 5.10 4.66
CA HIS A 91 -8.30 4.87 5.78
C HIS A 91 -8.81 3.43 5.80
N ASP A 92 -8.98 2.87 7.01
CA ASP A 92 -9.52 1.52 7.22
C ASP A 92 -11.01 1.38 6.87
N LYS A 93 -11.75 2.49 6.78
CA LYS A 93 -13.20 2.50 6.53
C LYS A 93 -13.52 3.18 5.22
N PHE A 94 -14.28 2.49 4.38
CA PHE A 94 -14.80 3.02 3.12
C PHE A 94 -15.59 4.32 3.34
N SER A 95 -16.42 4.40 4.38
CA SER A 95 -17.20 5.61 4.68
C SER A 95 -16.34 6.86 4.90
N ASP A 96 -15.16 6.71 5.50
CA ASP A 96 -14.26 7.81 5.80
C ASP A 96 -13.60 8.32 4.50
N VAL A 97 -13.22 7.39 3.60
CA VAL A 97 -12.70 7.72 2.26
C VAL A 97 -13.73 8.49 1.44
N ILE A 98 -14.99 8.03 1.40
CA ILE A 98 -16.05 8.72 0.66
C ILE A 98 -16.29 10.13 1.19
N LYS A 99 -16.20 10.32 2.51
CA LYS A 99 -16.32 11.65 3.11
C LYS A 99 -15.18 12.56 2.67
N ASP A 100 -13.93 12.11 2.74
CA ASP A 100 -12.77 12.89 2.31
C ASP A 100 -12.82 13.25 0.81
N LEU A 101 -13.29 12.32 -0.02
CA LEU A 101 -13.49 12.54 -1.45
C LEU A 101 -14.59 13.57 -1.75
N PHE A 102 -15.64 13.61 -0.93
CA PHE A 102 -16.69 14.60 -1.05
C PHE A 102 -16.20 15.97 -0.57
N ASP A 103 -15.59 16.03 0.62
CA ASP A 103 -15.12 17.26 1.26
C ASP A 103 -13.88 17.88 0.56
N TYR A 104 -13.43 17.30 -0.55
CA TYR A 104 -12.27 17.77 -1.30
C TYR A 104 -12.40 19.22 -1.77
N VAL A 105 -11.43 20.04 -1.35
CA VAL A 105 -11.26 21.43 -1.80
C VAL A 105 -10.06 21.50 -2.74
N ASN A 106 -10.26 22.05 -3.92
CA ASN A 106 -9.17 22.19 -4.89
C ASN A 106 -8.16 23.23 -4.40
N PRO A 107 -6.88 22.88 -4.16
CA PRO A 107 -5.90 23.78 -3.57
C PRO A 107 -5.53 24.96 -4.48
N LYS A 108 -5.77 24.87 -5.79
CA LYS A 108 -5.47 25.95 -6.75
C LYS A 108 -6.55 27.01 -6.81
N THR A 109 -7.81 26.61 -6.62
CA THR A 109 -8.97 27.51 -6.74
C THR A 109 -9.61 27.83 -5.40
N ASN A 110 -9.24 27.10 -4.35
CA ASN A 110 -9.81 27.14 -3.01
C ASN A 110 -11.34 26.96 -3.00
N LYS A 111 -11.86 26.18 -3.96
CA LYS A 111 -13.29 25.88 -4.10
C LYS A 111 -13.55 24.41 -3.78
N HIS A 112 -14.66 24.16 -3.11
CA HIS A 112 -15.19 22.82 -2.93
C HIS A 112 -15.44 22.18 -4.30
N SER A 113 -14.85 21.00 -4.54
CA SER A 113 -14.85 20.31 -5.84
C SER A 113 -14.99 18.81 -5.60
N PRO A 114 -16.15 18.34 -5.11
CA PRO A 114 -16.34 16.97 -4.68
C PRO A 114 -16.00 15.97 -5.80
N MET A 115 -15.28 14.91 -5.47
CA MET A 115 -14.93 13.85 -6.43
C MET A 115 -16.02 12.77 -6.53
N VAL A 116 -16.93 12.73 -5.56
CA VAL A 116 -18.08 11.82 -5.50
C VAL A 116 -19.37 12.61 -5.40
N SER A 117 -20.50 12.00 -5.76
CA SER A 117 -21.80 12.67 -5.69
C SER A 117 -22.31 12.79 -4.25
N GLU A 118 -23.09 13.84 -3.97
CA GLU A 118 -23.76 14.01 -2.68
C GLU A 118 -24.71 12.85 -2.36
N GLN A 119 -25.37 12.29 -3.39
CA GLN A 119 -26.23 11.12 -3.25
C GLN A 119 -25.46 9.90 -2.74
N LEU A 120 -24.23 9.68 -3.23
CA LEU A 120 -23.38 8.59 -2.75
C LEU A 120 -22.99 8.83 -1.29
N LEU A 121 -22.58 10.05 -0.94
CA LEU A 121 -22.24 10.38 0.44
C LEU A 121 -23.41 10.11 1.40
N GLN A 122 -24.62 10.57 1.08
CA GLN A 122 -25.80 10.38 1.92
C GLN A 122 -26.15 8.90 2.09
N LEU A 123 -26.05 8.10 1.03
CA LEU A 123 -26.26 6.65 1.09
C LEU A 123 -25.24 5.97 2.00
N VAL A 124 -23.97 6.33 1.84
CA VAL A 124 -22.86 5.77 2.63
C VAL A 124 -22.95 6.23 4.09
N GLN A 125 -23.38 7.45 4.38
CA GLN A 125 -23.62 7.89 5.77
C GLN A 125 -24.80 7.16 6.42
N THR A 126 -25.85 6.88 5.66
CA THR A 126 -27.05 6.19 6.18
C THR A 126 -26.81 4.70 6.42
N HIS A 127 -25.99 4.06 5.59
CA HIS A 127 -25.75 2.60 5.61
C HIS A 127 -24.29 2.21 5.87
N GLY A 128 -23.48 3.14 6.38
CA GLY A 128 -22.02 3.01 6.46
C GLY A 128 -21.56 1.78 7.23
N ASP A 129 -22.17 1.49 8.38
CA ASP A 129 -21.80 0.32 9.19
C ASP A 129 -21.98 -0.99 8.43
N ARG A 130 -23.07 -1.12 7.67
CA ARG A 130 -23.35 -2.31 6.86
C ARG A 130 -22.39 -2.43 5.68
N ILE A 131 -22.08 -1.31 5.02
CA ILE A 131 -21.16 -1.28 3.88
C ILE A 131 -19.75 -1.62 4.35
N ASN A 132 -19.26 -0.93 5.38
CA ASN A 132 -17.93 -1.16 5.96
C ASN A 132 -17.78 -2.61 6.45
N ALA A 133 -18.81 -3.19 7.06
CA ALA A 133 -18.78 -4.59 7.51
C ALA A 133 -18.80 -5.61 6.35
N ALA A 134 -19.28 -5.23 5.17
CA ALA A 134 -19.29 -6.10 3.99
C ALA A 134 -17.96 -6.08 3.22
N MET A 135 -17.09 -5.10 3.49
CA MET A 135 -15.79 -4.98 2.83
C MET A 135 -14.80 -6.01 3.39
N ASP A 136 -14.14 -6.75 2.50
CA ASP A 136 -13.07 -7.68 2.84
C ASP A 136 -11.77 -7.26 2.17
N TYR A 137 -10.95 -6.53 2.94
CA TYR A 137 -9.63 -6.01 2.54
C TYR A 137 -8.57 -7.09 2.35
N SER A 138 -8.85 -8.36 2.68
CA SER A 138 -7.95 -9.44 2.33
C SER A 138 -7.91 -9.70 0.81
N ASN A 139 -8.98 -9.32 0.10
CA ASN A 139 -9.07 -9.46 -1.35
C ASN A 139 -8.11 -8.57 -2.12
N ASP A 140 -7.63 -7.47 -1.52
CA ASP A 140 -6.61 -6.62 -2.14
C ASP A 140 -5.34 -7.43 -2.44
N PHE A 141 -5.00 -8.42 -1.61
CA PHE A 141 -3.82 -9.25 -1.78
C PHE A 141 -3.90 -10.28 -2.92
N ASN A 142 -5.02 -10.32 -3.66
CA ASN A 142 -5.22 -11.21 -4.81
C ASN A 142 -4.66 -10.63 -6.13
N TYR A 143 -4.26 -9.36 -6.15
CA TYR A 143 -3.64 -8.76 -7.33
C TYR A 143 -2.17 -9.20 -7.48
N ASN A 144 -1.70 -9.25 -8.73
CA ASN A 144 -0.27 -9.28 -9.01
C ASN A 144 0.29 -7.85 -9.07
N TYR A 145 1.63 -7.71 -9.04
CA TYR A 145 2.27 -6.40 -8.90
C TYR A 145 1.92 -5.44 -10.05
N PHE A 146 1.93 -5.92 -11.29
CA PHE A 146 1.66 -5.09 -12.47
C PHE A 146 0.19 -4.66 -12.55
N GLY A 147 -0.73 -5.55 -12.19
CA GLY A 147 -2.16 -5.25 -12.09
C GLY A 147 -2.41 -4.20 -11.02
N PHE A 148 -1.82 -4.36 -9.83
CA PHE A 148 -1.91 -3.36 -8.77
C PHE A 148 -1.33 -2.00 -9.19
N LYS A 149 -0.15 -1.97 -9.81
CA LYS A 149 0.45 -0.70 -10.30
C LYS A 149 -0.39 -0.01 -11.37
N THR A 150 -1.17 -0.76 -12.14
CA THR A 150 -2.12 -0.20 -13.10
C THR A 150 -3.30 0.47 -12.38
N LEU A 151 -3.85 -0.20 -11.37
CA LEU A 151 -4.90 0.36 -10.51
C LEU A 151 -4.42 1.62 -9.78
N GLU A 152 -3.26 1.54 -9.12
CA GLU A 152 -2.64 2.65 -8.39
C GLU A 152 -2.42 3.88 -9.29
N ARG A 153 -2.02 3.67 -10.55
CA ARG A 153 -1.71 4.77 -11.48
C ARG A 153 -2.94 5.52 -11.97
N SER A 154 -4.01 4.80 -12.30
CA SER A 154 -5.09 5.36 -13.13
C SER A 154 -6.50 5.21 -12.57
N TYR A 155 -6.72 4.30 -11.63
CA TYR A 155 -8.06 3.94 -11.15
C TYR A 155 -8.35 4.45 -9.75
N LEU A 156 -7.38 4.33 -8.83
CA LEU A 156 -7.58 4.77 -7.45
C LEU A 156 -7.60 6.30 -7.39
N LEU A 157 -8.66 6.86 -6.78
CA LEU A 157 -8.82 8.29 -6.61
C LEU A 157 -7.73 8.87 -5.70
N ARG A 158 -7.39 10.13 -5.99
CA ARG A 158 -6.27 10.82 -5.36
C ARG A 158 -6.66 12.18 -4.83
N ILE A 159 -6.34 12.43 -3.57
CA ILE A 159 -6.41 13.76 -2.96
C ILE A 159 -4.98 14.30 -2.88
N ASN A 160 -4.74 15.50 -3.43
CA ASN A 160 -3.43 16.16 -3.38
C ASN A 160 -2.26 15.26 -3.85
N ARG A 161 -2.48 14.47 -4.91
CA ARG A 161 -1.55 13.47 -5.48
C ARG A 161 -1.27 12.23 -4.62
N ARG A 162 -1.93 12.07 -3.48
CA ARG A 162 -1.89 10.84 -2.68
C ARG A 162 -3.12 10.00 -2.98
N VAL A 163 -2.92 8.69 -3.13
CA VAL A 163 -4.02 7.74 -3.27
C VAL A 163 -4.76 7.67 -1.93
N VAL A 164 -6.09 7.73 -1.98
CA VAL A 164 -6.94 7.69 -0.77
C VAL A 164 -7.92 6.52 -0.75
N GLU A 165 -8.13 5.89 -1.91
CA GLU A 165 -8.89 4.64 -2.06
C GLU A 165 -8.02 3.40 -1.86
#